data_AF-A0A376MHY0-F1
#
_entry.id   AF-A0A376MHY0-F1
#
_cell.length_a   1.000
_cell.length_b   1.000
_cell.length_c   1.000
_cell.angle_alpha   90.00
_cell.angle_beta   90.00
_cell.angle_gamma   90.00
#
_symmetry.space_group_name_H-M   'P 1'
#
loop_
_entity.id
_entity.type
_entity.pdbx_description
1 polymer ?
#
loop_
_entity_poly.entity_id
_entity_poly.type
_entity_poly.pdbx_seq_one_letter_code
_entity_poly.pdbx_strand_id
1 'polypeptide(L)'
;MGVDDPQVPRQLRQSLHRRPLPAHLPREINRLEPEESCCPECGGGLDYLGEVSAEQLELVSSALKVIRTERVKKACTKCVLHR
;
A
#
# COMPACT_ATOMS: atom_id res chain seq x y z
N MET A 1 -0.89 26.12 15.78
CA MET A 1 -1.48 24.84 15.35
C MET A 1 -1.59 24.89 13.84
N GLY A 2 -1.00 23.93 13.14
CA GLY A 2 -0.94 23.88 11.67
C GLY A 2 0.49 23.74 11.17
N VAL A 3 1.08 22.56 11.33
CA VAL A 3 2.31 22.21 10.61
C VAL A 3 1.88 21.85 9.18
N ASP A 4 2.30 22.66 8.22
CA ASP A 4 2.12 22.42 6.81
C ASP A 4 2.96 21.19 6.42
N ASP A 5 2.28 20.10 6.08
CA ASP A 5 2.91 18.88 5.58
C ASP A 5 3.48 19.17 4.19
N PRO A 6 4.80 19.10 3.96
CA PRO A 6 5.34 19.39 2.65
C PRO A 6 4.85 18.32 1.67
N GLN A 7 3.89 18.70 0.83
CA GLN A 7 3.35 17.90 -0.26
C GLN A 7 4.49 17.44 -1.17
N VAL A 8 5.02 16.24 -0.91
CA VAL A 8 6.11 15.67 -1.70
C VAL A 8 5.59 15.41 -3.12
N PRO A 9 6.18 16.01 -4.17
CA PRO A 9 5.72 15.80 -5.54
C PRO A 9 5.73 14.31 -5.91
N ARG A 10 4.57 13.78 -6.32
CA ARG A 10 4.36 12.37 -6.69
C ARG A 10 5.35 11.86 -7.74
N GLN A 11 5.95 12.74 -8.53
CA GLN A 11 6.89 12.40 -9.60
C GLN A 11 8.28 11.95 -9.12
N LEU A 12 8.68 12.24 -7.88
CA LEU A 12 9.96 11.76 -7.33
C LEU A 12 9.93 10.29 -6.85
N ARG A 13 8.73 9.67 -6.77
CA ARG A 13 8.58 8.33 -6.17
C ARG A 13 8.87 7.16 -7.10
N GLN A 14 9.03 7.41 -8.40
CA GLN A 14 9.44 6.36 -9.35
C GLN A 14 10.96 6.42 -9.51
N SER A 15 11.65 5.87 -8.51
CA SER A 15 13.08 5.58 -8.64
C SER A 15 13.21 4.40 -9.60
N LEU A 16 13.53 4.71 -10.85
CA LEU A 16 13.81 3.77 -11.95
C LEU A 16 14.98 2.79 -11.67
N HIS A 17 15.46 2.68 -10.43
CA HIS A 17 16.67 1.96 -10.04
C HIS A 17 16.60 1.31 -8.65
N ARG A 18 15.43 1.18 -8.01
CA ARG A 18 15.38 0.37 -6.76
C ARG A 18 15.62 -1.08 -7.11
N ARG A 19 16.85 -1.54 -6.86
CA ARG A 19 17.17 -2.97 -6.89
C ARG A 19 16.25 -3.66 -5.87
N PRO A 20 15.65 -4.81 -6.22
CA PRO A 20 14.85 -5.57 -5.27
C PRO A 20 15.69 -5.92 -4.05
N LEU A 21 15.06 -6.02 -2.88
CA LEU A 21 15.76 -6.42 -1.67
C LEU A 21 16.31 -7.85 -1.83
N PRO A 22 17.43 -8.18 -1.18
CA PRO A 22 18.09 -9.46 -1.38
C PRO A 22 17.14 -10.67 -1.20
N ALA A 23 17.20 -11.63 -2.12
CA ALA A 23 16.29 -12.77 -2.14
C ALA A 23 16.46 -13.71 -0.93
N HIS A 24 17.67 -13.79 -0.38
CA HIS A 24 18.00 -14.68 0.74
C HIS A 24 17.48 -14.19 2.10
N LEU A 25 17.07 -12.93 2.22
CA LEU A 25 16.53 -12.42 3.47
C LEU A 25 15.12 -12.96 3.72
N PRO A 26 14.78 -13.32 4.97
CA PRO A 26 13.44 -13.78 5.31
C PRO A 26 12.43 -12.68 5.00
N ARG A 27 11.30 -13.06 4.39
CA ARG A 27 10.20 -12.16 4.04
C ARG A 27 9.00 -12.42 4.94
N GLU A 28 8.53 -11.38 5.61
CA GLU A 28 7.27 -11.36 6.33
C GLU A 28 6.25 -10.59 5.50
N ILE A 29 5.08 -11.20 5.24
CA ILE A 29 4.04 -10.61 4.39
C ILE A 29 2.93 -10.05 5.28
N ASN A 30 2.74 -8.74 5.21
CA ASN A 30 1.70 -8.02 5.93
C ASN A 30 0.64 -7.55 4.94
N ARG A 31 -0.44 -8.33 4.84
CA ARG A 31 -1.57 -7.99 3.98
C ARG A 31 -2.53 -7.06 4.71
N LEU A 32 -2.78 -5.89 4.13
CA LEU A 32 -3.66 -4.86 4.64
C LEU A 32 -4.91 -4.78 3.77
N GLU A 33 -6.06 -5.07 4.38
CA GLU A 33 -7.37 -4.80 3.79
C GLU A 33 -7.72 -3.30 3.95
N PRO A 34 -8.58 -2.74 3.08
CA PRO A 34 -9.12 -1.40 3.30
C PRO A 34 -9.90 -1.32 4.62
N GLU A 35 -9.87 -0.15 5.23
CA GLU A 35 -10.57 0.11 6.50
C GLU A 35 -12.08 0.15 6.29
N GLU A 36 -12.52 0.73 5.17
CA GLU A 36 -13.93 0.72 4.80
C GLU A 36 -14.37 -0.65 4.25
N SER A 37 -15.44 -1.19 4.83
CA SER A 37 -16.13 -2.38 4.32
C SER A 37 -17.15 -2.06 3.23
N CYS A 38 -17.63 -0.82 3.19
CA CYS A 38 -18.65 -0.33 2.26
C CYS A 38 -18.22 1.01 1.65
N CYS A 39 -18.81 1.35 0.50
CA CYS A 39 -18.60 2.63 -0.15
C CYS A 39 -19.13 3.78 0.72
N PRO A 40 -18.31 4.79 1.05
CA PRO A 40 -18.77 5.92 1.88
C PRO A 40 -19.81 6.78 1.15
N GLU A 41 -19.82 6.78 -0.19
CA GLU A 41 -20.72 7.61 -0.99
C GLU A 41 -22.12 6.99 -1.16
N CYS A 42 -22.20 5.68 -1.46
CA CYS A 42 -23.47 5.02 -1.78
C CYS A 42 -23.86 3.88 -0.83
N GLY A 43 -23.03 3.55 0.16
CA GLY A 43 -23.22 2.40 1.05
C GLY A 43 -23.12 1.03 0.36
N GLY A 44 -22.77 1.01 -0.93
CA GLY A 44 -22.64 -0.22 -1.71
C GLY A 44 -21.40 -1.04 -1.34
N GLY A 45 -21.37 -2.30 -1.79
CA GLY A 45 -20.20 -3.17 -1.63
C GLY A 45 -18.96 -2.64 -2.34
N LEU A 46 -17.80 -3.01 -1.81
CA LEU A 46 -16.50 -2.76 -2.41
C LEU A 46 -15.93 -4.06 -2.98
N ASP A 47 -15.62 -4.06 -4.26
CA ASP A 47 -15.02 -5.18 -4.97
C ASP A 47 -13.51 -4.98 -5.16
N TYR A 48 -12.77 -6.07 -5.31
CA TYR A 48 -11.32 -6.02 -5.53
C TYR A 48 -10.98 -5.21 -6.79
N LEU A 49 -10.15 -4.20 -6.63
CA LEU A 49 -9.62 -3.37 -7.72
C LEU A 49 -8.19 -3.75 -8.07
N GLY A 50 -7.39 -4.09 -7.07
CA GLY A 50 -5.96 -4.39 -7.24
C GLY A 50 -5.22 -4.40 -5.92
N GLU A 51 -3.92 -4.55 -5.97
CA GLU A 51 -3.05 -4.47 -4.81
C GLU A 51 -1.81 -3.64 -5.10
N VAL A 52 -1.21 -3.09 -4.05
CA VAL A 52 0.10 -2.44 -4.13
C VAL A 52 1.00 -3.04 -3.07
N SER A 53 2.15 -3.55 -3.51
CA SER A 53 3.18 -4.09 -2.63
C SER A 53 4.29 -3.07 -2.37
N ALA A 54 4.76 -2.98 -1.13
CA ALA A 54 5.98 -2.27 -0.77
C ALA A 54 6.90 -3.19 0.06
N GLU A 55 8.20 -3.17 -0.20
CA GLU A 55 9.19 -3.91 0.58
C GLU A 55 10.04 -2.93 1.41
N GLN A 56 10.25 -3.25 2.68
CA GLN A 56 11.12 -2.52 3.61
C GLN A 56 12.07 -3.49 4.31
N LEU A 57 13.33 -3.08 4.46
CA LEU A 57 14.31 -3.81 5.27
C LEU A 57 14.16 -3.41 6.74
N GLU A 58 14.11 -4.37 7.65
CA GLU A 58 14.02 -4.15 9.09
C GLU A 58 15.11 -4.93 9.82
N LEU A 59 15.70 -4.32 10.85
CA LEU A 59 16.66 -4.97 11.75
C LEU A 59 15.93 -5.41 13.02
N VAL A 60 15.81 -6.73 13.23
CA VAL A 60 15.18 -7.34 14.41
C VAL A 60 16.17 -8.26 15.08
N SER A 61 16.50 -7.99 16.34
CA SER A 61 17.39 -8.82 17.15
C SER A 61 18.71 -9.16 16.44
N SER A 62 19.35 -8.15 15.84
CA SER A 62 20.60 -8.28 15.05
C SER A 62 20.48 -9.09 13.75
N ALA A 63 19.27 -9.44 13.30
CA ALA A 63 19.01 -10.06 12.01
C ALA A 63 18.22 -9.13 11.09
N LEU A 64 18.53 -9.18 9.79
CA LEU A 64 17.76 -8.43 8.78
C LEU A 64 16.60 -9.28 8.28
N LYS A 65 15.43 -8.65 8.18
CA LYS A 65 14.25 -9.21 7.51
C LYS A 65 13.67 -8.21 6.53
N VAL A 66 12.92 -8.71 5.56
CA VAL A 66 12.13 -7.89 4.65
C VAL A 66 10.68 -7.93 5.09
N ILE A 67 10.12 -6.77 5.41
CA ILE A 67 8.68 -6.60 5.56
C ILE A 67 8.10 -6.25 4.20
N ARG A 68 7.28 -7.14 3.65
CA ARG A 68 6.51 -6.92 2.42
C ARG A 68 5.08 -6.59 2.80
N THR A 69 4.67 -5.34 2.61
CA THR A 69 3.30 -4.89 2.85
C THR A 69 2.50 -4.95 1.57
N GLU A 70 1.41 -5.71 1.56
CA GLU A 70 0.48 -5.84 0.44
C GLU A 70 -0.82 -5.12 0.79
N ARG A 71 -1.04 -3.95 0.20
CA ARG A 71 -2.26 -3.17 0.45
C ARG A 71 -3.28 -3.45 -0.63
N VAL A 72 -4.38 -4.09 -0.24
CA VAL A 72 -5.52 -4.35 -1.12
C VAL A 72 -6.27 -3.05 -1.36
N LYS A 73 -6.57 -2.78 -2.63
CA LYS A 73 -7.46 -1.72 -3.07
C LYS A 73 -8.78 -2.35 -3.46
N LYS A 74 -9.86 -1.83 -2.89
CA LYS A 74 -11.22 -2.14 -3.32
C LYS A 74 -11.89 -0.89 -3.85
N ALA A 75 -12.84 -1.06 -4.76
CA ALA A 75 -13.61 0.03 -5.35
C ALA A 75 -15.08 -0.34 -5.40
N CYS A 76 -15.94 0.66 -5.30
CA CYS A 76 -17.37 0.45 -5.44
C CYS A 76 -17.73 0.27 -6.90
N THR A 77 -18.26 -0.90 -7.27
CA THR A 77 -18.74 -1.20 -8.63
C THR A 77 -19.89 -0.31 -9.07
N LYS A 78 -20.71 0.18 -8.13
CA LYS A 78 -21.79 1.13 -8.44
C LYS A 78 -21.26 2.53 -8.76
N CYS A 79 -20.40 3.08 -7.92
CA CYS A 79 -19.91 4.46 -8.10
C CYS A 79 -18.99 4.61 -9.31
N VAL A 80 -18.24 3.56 -9.71
CA VAL A 80 -17.39 3.63 -10.91
C VAL A 80 -18.21 3.66 -12.21
N LEU A 81 -19.48 3.23 -12.19
CA LEU A 81 -20.37 3.26 -13.36
C LEU A 81 -21.17 4.57 -13.50
N HIS A 82 -21.32 5.33 -12.42
CA HIS A 82 -22.10 6.58 -12.40
C HIS A 82 -21.23 7.84 -12.49
N ARG A 83 -19.96 7.71 -12.90
CA ARG A 83 -18.99 8.79 -12.97
C ARG A 83 -18.66 9.20 -14.40
#